data_AF-A0A519LGD8-F1
#
_entry.id   AF-A0A519LGD8-F1
#
_cell.length_a   1.000
_cell.length_b   1.000
_cell.length_c   1.000
_cell.angle_alpha   90.00
_cell.angle_beta   90.00
_cell.angle_gamma   90.00
#
_symmetry.space_group_name_H-M   'P 1'
#
loop_
_entity.id
_entity.type
_entity.pdbx_description
1 polymer ?
#
loop_
_entity_poly.entity_id
_entity_poly.type
_entity_poly.pdbx_seq_one_letter_code
_entity_poly.pdbx_strand_id
1 'polypeptide(L)'
;MTDHTPRIVRTDTPQGACAQLHGRWGAAELGTRRQWAAVSEQLQAHPAAPDLAWDLTPLQWLDHVGAQLVWNHWQRAWPAQLDCTDAQRDMLERVAELTTGTEPPREPWRLAEEVDRLGLLVLHGVNHARHMLEMVGQLVLDMGRLARNPRRGPWRDVSGHLYRMGATALPITALVGFLIGVVLAYLMSLQLRQFGAESFIVNILGISLIRELGPMLAAILVAGRSGSAITAQIGVMRVTEELDAMRVMGIPHG
;
A
#
# COMPACT_ATOMS: atom_id res chain seq x y z
N MET A 1 -7.19 3.29 38.17
CA MET A 1 -6.70 3.03 36.80
C MET A 1 -5.28 3.55 36.75
N THR A 2 -4.29 2.67 36.72
CA THR A 2 -2.87 3.08 36.64
C THR A 2 -2.63 3.69 35.26
N ASP A 3 -2.21 4.95 35.23
CA ASP A 3 -1.83 5.63 34.00
C ASP A 3 -0.51 5.01 33.49
N HIS A 4 -0.57 4.43 32.30
CA HIS A 4 0.56 3.75 31.66
C HIS A 4 1.25 4.65 30.62
N THR A 5 0.75 5.88 30.43
CA THR A 5 1.23 6.77 29.38
C THR A 5 2.68 7.20 29.64
N PRO A 6 3.59 7.03 28.67
CA PRO A 6 4.97 7.50 28.81
C PRO A 6 4.98 9.03 28.94
N ARG A 7 5.64 9.54 29.98
CA ARG A 7 5.81 10.98 30.20
C ARG A 7 7.10 11.29 30.94
N ILE A 8 7.59 12.51 30.78
CA ILE A 8 8.73 13.07 31.49
C ILE A 8 8.23 14.20 32.39
N VAL A 9 8.62 14.16 33.66
CA VAL A 9 8.28 15.19 34.64
C VAL A 9 9.58 15.76 35.20
N ARG A 10 9.75 17.07 35.12
CA ARG A 10 10.87 17.76 35.78
C ARG A 10 10.52 18.06 37.24
N THR A 11 11.37 17.62 38.15
CA THR A 11 11.29 17.90 39.58
C THR A 11 12.57 18.60 40.04
N ASP A 12 12.44 19.69 40.79
CA ASP A 12 13.61 20.35 41.37
C ASP A 12 13.92 19.69 42.72
N THR A 13 15.02 18.95 42.77
CA THR A 13 15.51 18.26 43.97
C THR A 13 16.52 19.17 44.70
N PRO A 14 16.79 18.94 46.00
CA PRO A 14 17.82 19.69 46.72
C PRO A 14 19.24 19.57 46.13
N GLN A 15 19.46 18.64 45.18
CA GLN A 15 20.74 18.40 44.50
C GLN A 15 20.78 19.02 43.08
N GLY A 16 19.66 19.56 42.58
CA GLY A 16 19.54 20.15 41.24
C GLY A 16 18.23 19.78 40.55
N ALA A 17 18.06 20.23 39.31
CA ALA A 17 16.92 19.84 38.48
C ALA A 17 17.05 18.36 38.06
N CYS A 18 15.98 17.58 38.21
CA CYS A 18 15.92 16.16 37.84
C CYS A 18 14.76 15.90 36.88
N ALA A 19 15.00 15.12 35.82
CA ALA A 19 13.99 14.64 34.89
C ALA A 19 13.61 13.19 35.21
N GLN A 20 12.37 12.99 35.61
CA GLN A 20 11.83 11.68 35.96
C GLN A 20 11.05 11.07 34.78
N LEU A 21 11.36 9.82 34.43
CA LEU A 21 10.61 9.07 33.42
C LEU A 21 9.51 8.25 34.07
N HIS A 22 8.28 8.48 33.65
CA HIS A 22 7.10 7.79 34.17
C HIS A 22 6.41 6.97 33.07
N GLY A 23 5.62 5.99 33.49
CA GLY A 23 4.79 5.17 32.61
C GLY A 23 5.53 3.98 32.00
N ARG A 24 5.02 3.48 30.87
CA ARG A 24 5.59 2.35 30.13
C ARG A 24 6.27 2.85 28.86
N TRP A 25 7.57 2.57 28.76
CA TRP A 25 8.40 2.94 27.63
C TRP A 25 8.69 1.69 26.81
N GLY A 26 7.70 1.30 26.02
CA GLY A 26 7.75 0.15 25.12
C GLY A 26 7.44 0.52 23.67
N ALA A 27 7.82 -0.37 22.75
CA ALA A 27 7.52 -0.23 21.32
C ALA A 27 6.02 -0.13 21.03
N ALA A 28 5.18 -0.80 21.83
CA ALA A 28 3.73 -0.78 21.66
C ALA A 28 3.12 0.60 22.00
N GLU A 29 3.57 1.21 23.09
CA GLU A 29 3.14 2.53 23.53
C GLU A 29 3.72 3.62 22.59
N LEU A 30 5.02 3.57 22.31
CA LEU A 30 5.71 4.53 21.45
C LEU A 30 5.33 4.41 19.95
N GLY A 31 4.71 3.30 19.54
CA GLY A 31 4.26 3.08 18.16
C GLY A 31 3.07 3.96 17.74
N THR A 32 2.33 4.53 18.69
CA THR A 32 1.17 5.40 18.37
C THR A 32 1.63 6.82 18.07
N ARG A 33 1.29 7.36 16.87
CA ARG A 33 1.69 8.72 16.43
C ARG A 33 1.46 9.82 17.48
N ARG A 34 0.32 9.79 18.17
CA ARG A 34 -0.02 10.80 19.20
C ARG A 34 0.90 10.72 20.42
N GLN A 35 1.20 9.52 20.89
CA GLN A 35 2.07 9.32 22.05
C GLN A 35 3.52 9.64 21.69
N TRP A 36 3.96 9.23 20.50
CA TRP A 36 5.28 9.61 19.97
C TRP A 36 5.48 11.13 19.91
N ALA A 37 4.50 11.87 19.37
CA ALA A 37 4.59 13.33 19.30
C ALA A 37 4.73 13.98 20.69
N ALA A 38 3.95 13.53 21.67
CA ALA A 38 3.99 14.05 23.04
C ALA A 38 5.33 13.74 23.75
N VAL A 39 5.84 12.52 23.61
CA VAL A 39 7.13 12.12 24.21
C VAL A 39 8.29 12.85 23.53
N SER A 40 8.26 13.00 22.20
CA SER A 40 9.28 13.75 21.46
C SER A 40 9.32 15.22 21.88
N GLU A 41 8.17 15.87 22.08
CA GLU A 41 8.09 17.25 22.56
C GLU A 41 8.65 17.38 23.98
N GLN A 42 8.32 16.45 24.87
CA GLN A 42 8.84 16.43 26.24
C GLN A 42 10.35 16.18 26.31
N LEU A 43 10.88 15.29 25.48
CA LEU A 43 12.33 15.07 25.35
C LEU A 43 13.03 16.35 24.86
N GLN A 44 12.47 17.02 23.84
CA GLN A 44 13.04 18.29 23.34
C GLN A 44 12.99 19.41 24.39
N ALA A 45 11.94 19.47 25.21
CA ALA A 45 11.82 20.42 26.32
C ALA A 45 12.83 20.15 27.45
N HIS A 46 13.37 18.93 27.54
CA HIS A 46 14.33 18.48 28.54
C HIS A 46 15.61 17.95 27.89
N PRO A 47 16.44 18.82 27.29
CA PRO A 47 17.68 18.40 26.65
C PRO A 47 18.62 17.75 27.67
N ALA A 48 19.39 16.77 27.21
CA ALA A 48 20.42 16.09 28.00
C ALA A 48 21.60 17.06 28.29
N ALA A 49 21.38 18.00 29.21
CA ALA A 49 22.39 18.92 29.71
C ALA A 49 23.14 18.27 30.89
N PRO A 50 24.43 18.63 31.10
CA PRO A 50 25.23 18.08 32.21
C PRO A 50 24.66 18.41 33.60
N ASP A 51 23.88 19.49 33.72
CA ASP A 51 23.29 19.95 34.98
C ASP A 51 21.92 19.31 35.30
N LEU A 52 21.42 18.42 34.45
CA LEU A 52 20.12 17.76 34.61
C LEU A 52 20.32 16.31 35.02
N ALA A 53 19.91 15.96 36.24
CA ALA A 53 19.87 14.58 36.70
C ALA A 53 18.72 13.82 36.04
N TRP A 54 18.87 12.49 35.88
CA TRP A 54 17.83 11.64 35.30
C TRP A 54 17.46 10.52 36.26
N ASP A 55 16.15 10.31 36.44
CA ASP A 55 15.61 9.27 37.32
C ASP A 55 14.64 8.37 36.56
N LEU A 56 15.00 7.09 36.45
CA LEU A 56 14.23 6.03 35.81
C LEU A 56 13.53 5.11 36.82
N THR A 57 13.74 5.29 38.13
CA THR A 57 13.08 4.46 39.14
C THR A 57 11.53 4.48 39.08
N PRO A 58 10.84 5.58 38.70
CA PRO A 58 9.37 5.56 38.58
C PRO A 58 8.83 4.90 37.31
N LEU A 59 9.70 4.35 36.44
CA LEU A 59 9.27 3.60 35.27
C LEU A 59 8.56 2.31 35.66
N GLN A 60 7.43 2.05 34.99
CA GLN A 60 6.69 0.79 35.15
C GLN A 60 7.24 -0.30 34.23
N TRP A 61 7.78 0.07 33.06
CA TRP A 61 8.32 -0.85 32.07
C TRP A 61 9.27 -0.12 31.12
N LEU A 62 10.39 -0.77 30.76
CA LEU A 62 11.36 -0.29 29.78
C LEU A 62 11.77 -1.46 28.88
N ASP A 63 11.57 -1.34 27.57
CA ASP A 63 12.09 -2.30 26.58
C ASP A 63 13.31 -1.76 25.83
N HIS A 64 13.84 -2.55 24.89
CA HIS A 64 14.98 -2.16 24.07
C HIS A 64 14.72 -0.92 23.20
N VAL A 65 13.48 -0.70 22.74
CA VAL A 65 13.13 0.47 21.90
C VAL A 65 13.08 1.74 22.75
N GLY A 66 12.43 1.67 23.91
CA GLY A 66 12.42 2.75 24.89
C GLY A 66 13.82 3.07 25.40
N ALA A 67 14.61 2.06 25.72
CA ALA A 67 16.00 2.22 26.14
C ALA A 67 16.87 2.85 25.03
N GLN A 68 16.71 2.41 23.77
CA GLN A 68 17.39 3.02 22.62
C GLN A 68 17.00 4.49 22.41
N LEU A 69 15.72 4.83 22.62
CA LEU A 69 15.24 6.20 22.52
C LEU A 69 15.91 7.10 23.56
N VAL A 70 15.92 6.68 24.82
CA VAL A 70 16.55 7.42 25.92
C VAL A 70 18.07 7.52 25.72
N TRP A 71 18.72 6.42 25.31
CA TRP A 71 20.15 6.41 25.00
C TRP A 71 20.51 7.37 23.87
N ASN A 72 19.71 7.42 22.80
CA ASN A 72 19.89 8.37 21.71
C ASN A 72 19.64 9.82 22.17
N HIS A 73 18.68 10.04 23.07
CA HIS A 73 18.40 11.37 23.66
C HIS A 73 19.59 11.90 24.47
N TRP A 74 20.25 11.03 25.24
CA TRP A 74 21.49 11.36 25.95
C TRP A 74 22.72 11.46 25.04
N GLN A 75 22.52 11.54 23.72
CA GLN A 75 23.59 11.62 22.72
C GLN A 75 24.57 10.44 22.83
N ARG A 76 24.08 9.28 23.26
CA ARG A 76 24.87 8.05 23.47
C ARG A 76 26.00 8.21 24.49
N ALA A 77 25.81 9.11 25.45
CA ALA A 77 26.67 9.28 26.59
C ALA A 77 25.87 9.05 27.88
N TRP A 78 26.53 8.53 28.91
CA TRP A 78 25.89 8.43 30.22
C TRP A 78 25.70 9.83 30.83
N PRO A 79 24.51 10.14 31.37
CA PRO A 79 24.29 11.39 32.09
C PRO A 79 25.14 11.41 33.38
N ALA A 80 25.48 12.61 33.84
CA ALA A 80 26.36 12.80 35.00
C ALA A 80 25.76 12.25 36.32
N GLN A 81 24.44 12.30 36.44
CA GLN A 81 23.68 11.75 37.57
C GLN A 81 22.50 10.94 37.04
N LEU A 82 22.45 9.65 37.42
CA LEU A 82 21.46 8.69 36.94
C LEU A 82 20.97 7.80 38.08
N ASP A 83 19.70 7.94 38.43
CA ASP A 83 19.02 7.06 39.36
C ASP A 83 18.25 5.99 38.56
N CYS A 84 18.65 4.73 38.71
CA CYS A 84 18.00 3.61 38.04
C CYS A 84 18.15 2.32 38.85
N THR A 85 17.23 1.39 38.65
CA THR A 85 17.36 0.02 39.18
C THR A 85 18.39 -0.79 38.39
N ASP A 86 18.92 -1.87 38.99
CA ASP A 86 19.90 -2.75 38.35
C ASP A 86 19.40 -3.31 37.01
N ALA A 87 18.14 -3.76 36.95
CA ALA A 87 17.55 -4.28 35.72
C ALA A 87 17.45 -3.22 34.59
N GLN A 88 17.19 -1.95 34.95
CA GLN A 88 17.17 -0.85 33.98
C GLN A 88 18.57 -0.51 33.49
N ARG A 89 19.57 -0.56 34.39
CA ARG A 89 20.98 -0.36 34.06
C ARG A 89 21.46 -1.43 33.09
N ASP A 90 21.22 -2.71 33.37
CA ASP A 90 21.58 -3.83 32.49
C ASP A 90 20.97 -3.67 31.08
N MET A 91 19.73 -3.21 31.00
CA MET A 91 19.03 -2.94 29.74
C MET A 91 19.71 -1.81 28.94
N LEU A 92 20.01 -0.70 29.61
CA LEU A 92 20.66 0.47 29.00
C LEU A 92 22.10 0.16 28.58
N GLU A 93 22.85 -0.61 29.38
CA GLU A 93 24.20 -1.08 29.05
C GLU A 93 24.18 -1.97 27.80
N ARG A 94 23.25 -2.93 27.73
CA ARG A 94 23.10 -3.77 26.53
C ARG A 94 22.77 -2.95 25.28
N VAL A 95 21.92 -1.92 25.41
CA VAL A 95 21.64 -0.99 24.33
C VAL A 95 22.89 -0.17 23.98
N ALA A 96 23.64 0.32 24.97
CA ALA A 96 24.85 1.09 24.75
C ALA A 96 25.91 0.28 23.98
N GLU A 97 26.09 -1.00 24.32
CA GLU A 97 27.01 -1.92 23.63
C GLU A 97 26.56 -2.24 22.21
N LEU A 98 25.27 -2.49 22.00
CA LEU A 98 24.72 -2.90 20.70
C LEU A 98 24.35 -1.72 19.79
N THR A 99 24.33 -0.49 20.30
CA THR A 99 24.10 0.71 19.48
C THR A 99 25.32 0.96 18.60
N THR A 100 25.25 0.49 17.36
CA THR A 100 26.26 0.79 16.36
C THR A 100 26.15 2.25 15.89
N GLY A 101 27.30 2.91 15.77
CA GLY A 101 27.40 4.33 15.44
C GLY A 101 26.82 4.68 14.06
N THR A 102 26.30 5.93 13.99
CA THR A 102 25.90 6.70 12.81
C THR A 102 24.83 6.11 11.87
N GLU A 103 23.68 6.80 11.81
CA GLU A 103 22.91 6.89 10.57
C GLU A 103 23.90 7.32 9.48
N PRO A 104 24.04 6.61 8.34
CA PRO A 104 24.95 7.04 7.30
C PRO A 104 24.61 8.49 6.94
N PRO A 105 25.59 9.41 6.87
CA PRO A 105 25.32 10.77 6.44
C PRO A 105 24.56 10.69 5.12
N ARG A 106 23.41 11.38 5.01
CA ARG A 106 22.66 11.44 3.75
C ARG A 106 23.62 11.90 2.67
N GLU A 107 24.04 10.98 1.80
CA GLU A 107 24.99 11.31 0.75
C GLU A 107 24.39 12.43 -0.12
N PRO A 108 25.17 13.46 -0.49
CA PRO A 108 24.69 14.53 -1.34
C PRO A 108 24.30 13.95 -2.70
N TRP A 109 23.20 14.44 -3.27
CA TRP A 109 22.66 14.03 -4.56
C TRP A 109 23.77 13.88 -5.63
N ARG A 110 23.98 12.64 -6.10
CA ARG A 110 24.89 12.34 -7.22
C ARG A 110 24.06 11.89 -8.41
N LEU A 111 24.35 12.41 -9.60
CA LEU A 111 23.72 11.98 -10.86
C LEU A 111 23.83 10.46 -11.07
N ALA A 112 24.90 9.84 -10.56
CA ALA A 112 25.08 8.39 -10.57
C ALA A 112 24.00 7.64 -9.78
N GLU A 113 23.54 8.17 -8.64
CA GLU A 113 22.49 7.55 -7.83
C GLU A 113 21.12 7.64 -8.51
N GLU A 114 20.85 8.72 -9.24
CA GLU A 114 19.60 8.86 -9.97
C GLU A 114 19.57 7.94 -11.20
N VAL A 115 20.72 7.73 -11.86
CA VAL A 115 20.88 6.72 -12.91
C VAL A 115 20.73 5.31 -12.33
N ASP A 116 21.25 5.03 -11.14
CA ASP A 116 21.12 3.72 -10.49
C ASP A 116 19.67 3.45 -10.08
N ARG A 117 18.97 4.44 -9.51
CA ARG A 117 17.53 4.36 -9.22
C ARG A 117 16.71 4.10 -10.48
N LEU A 118 17.02 4.79 -11.58
CA LEU A 118 16.38 4.56 -12.87
C LEU A 118 16.70 3.15 -13.40
N GLY A 119 17.94 2.70 -13.27
CA GLY A 119 18.38 1.36 -13.63
C GLY A 119 17.59 0.28 -12.88
N LEU A 120 17.44 0.43 -11.56
CA LEU A 120 16.63 -0.47 -10.72
C LEU A 120 15.16 -0.47 -11.14
N LEU A 121 14.57 0.70 -11.42
CA LEU A 121 13.20 0.79 -11.92
C LEU A 121 13.01 0.09 -13.27
N VAL A 122 13.95 0.27 -14.20
CA VAL A 122 13.93 -0.38 -15.50
C VAL A 122 14.08 -1.89 -15.36
N LEU A 123 15.04 -2.36 -14.56
CA LEU A 123 15.23 -3.80 -14.31
C LEU A 123 14.00 -4.43 -13.66
N HIS A 124 13.39 -3.76 -12.68
CA HIS A 124 12.10 -4.19 -12.12
C HIS A 124 11.00 -4.21 -13.17
N GLY A 125 10.90 -3.19 -14.02
CA GLY A 125 9.92 -3.13 -15.12
C GLY A 125 10.09 -4.27 -16.13
N VAL A 126 11.33 -4.57 -16.52
CA VAL A 126 11.67 -5.68 -17.42
C VAL A 126 11.28 -7.02 -16.79
N ASN A 127 11.56 -7.20 -15.49
CA ASN A 127 11.16 -8.42 -14.80
C ASN A 127 9.63 -8.61 -14.76
N HIS A 128 8.87 -7.54 -14.53
CA HIS A 128 7.40 -7.58 -14.60
C HIS A 128 6.90 -7.89 -16.01
N ALA A 129 7.50 -7.28 -17.05
CA ALA A 129 7.16 -7.55 -18.44
C ALA A 129 7.42 -9.02 -18.81
N ARG A 130 8.52 -9.60 -18.32
CA ARG A 130 8.82 -11.02 -18.49
C ARG A 130 7.74 -11.90 -17.86
N HIS A 131 7.36 -11.67 -16.61
CA HIS A 131 6.28 -12.44 -15.96
C HIS A 131 4.94 -12.30 -16.69
N MET A 132 4.61 -11.10 -17.19
CA MET A 132 3.41 -10.89 -17.99
C MET A 132 3.46 -11.69 -19.30
N LEU A 133 4.62 -11.73 -19.97
CA LEU A 133 4.82 -12.51 -21.18
C LEU A 133 4.72 -14.03 -20.91
N GLU A 134 5.29 -14.51 -19.80
CA GLU A 134 5.18 -15.91 -19.36
C GLU A 134 3.71 -16.29 -19.11
N MET A 135 2.96 -15.45 -18.39
CA MET A 135 1.53 -15.67 -18.12
C MET A 135 0.69 -15.69 -19.39
N VAL A 136 0.89 -14.73 -20.30
CA VAL A 136 0.18 -14.67 -21.58
C VAL A 136 0.57 -15.86 -22.47
N GLY A 137 1.85 -16.22 -22.51
CA GLY A 137 2.36 -17.37 -23.25
C GLY A 137 1.72 -18.68 -22.78
N GLN A 138 1.67 -18.90 -21.46
CA GLN A 138 1.02 -20.07 -20.87
C GLN A 138 -0.47 -20.12 -21.21
N LEU A 139 -1.19 -18.99 -21.09
CA LEU A 139 -2.60 -18.90 -21.46
C LEU A 139 -2.86 -19.27 -22.92
N VAL A 140 -2.02 -18.79 -23.85
CA VAL A 140 -2.12 -19.12 -25.27
C VAL A 140 -1.87 -20.61 -25.52
N LEU A 141 -0.85 -21.18 -24.87
CA LEU A 141 -0.55 -22.62 -24.96
C LEU A 141 -1.71 -23.46 -24.43
N ASP A 142 -2.31 -23.09 -23.30
CA ASP A 142 -3.44 -23.78 -22.70
C ASP A 142 -4.71 -23.67 -23.55
N MET A 143 -4.99 -22.49 -24.11
CA MET A 143 -6.05 -22.33 -25.11
C MET A 143 -5.81 -23.24 -26.33
N GLY A 144 -4.57 -23.32 -26.82
CA GLY A 144 -4.21 -24.22 -27.92
C GLY A 144 -4.40 -25.70 -27.57
N ARG A 145 -4.04 -26.12 -26.36
CA ARG A 145 -4.27 -27.49 -25.85
C ARG A 145 -5.76 -27.80 -25.74
N LEU A 146 -6.54 -26.85 -25.23
CA LEU A 146 -7.99 -26.97 -25.10
C LEU A 146 -8.67 -27.04 -26.48
N ALA A 147 -8.23 -26.24 -27.45
CA ALA A 147 -8.75 -26.27 -28.81
C ALA A 147 -8.48 -27.62 -29.51
N ARG A 148 -7.33 -28.27 -29.23
CA ARG A 148 -7.01 -29.61 -29.74
C ARG A 148 -7.87 -30.71 -29.11
N ASN A 149 -8.33 -30.55 -27.88
CA ASN A 149 -9.22 -31.52 -27.23
C ASN A 149 -10.35 -30.82 -26.45
N PRO A 150 -11.39 -30.32 -27.17
CA PRO A 150 -12.44 -29.50 -26.56
C PRO A 150 -13.21 -30.23 -25.46
N ARG A 151 -13.33 -31.56 -25.54
CA ARG A 151 -14.12 -32.36 -24.58
C ARG A 151 -13.57 -32.36 -23.16
N ARG A 152 -12.32 -31.94 -22.95
CA ARG A 152 -11.70 -31.83 -21.62
C ARG A 152 -11.91 -30.46 -20.96
N GLY A 153 -12.55 -29.51 -21.66
CA GLY A 153 -12.77 -28.16 -21.16
C GLY A 153 -13.81 -28.06 -20.03
N PRO A 154 -13.62 -27.16 -19.05
CA PRO A 154 -14.60 -26.88 -18.01
C PRO A 154 -15.74 -25.99 -18.54
N TRP A 155 -16.48 -26.46 -19.55
CA TRP A 155 -17.52 -25.66 -20.24
C TRP A 155 -18.62 -25.15 -19.33
N ARG A 156 -18.92 -25.88 -18.24
CA ARG A 156 -19.91 -25.47 -17.25
C ARG A 156 -19.45 -24.22 -16.49
N ASP A 157 -18.17 -24.15 -16.13
CA ASP A 157 -17.63 -23.01 -15.41
C ASP A 157 -17.46 -21.82 -16.35
N VAL A 158 -16.96 -22.05 -17.57
CA VAL A 158 -16.83 -21.02 -18.61
C VAL A 158 -18.18 -20.36 -18.91
N SER A 159 -19.23 -21.15 -19.12
CA SER A 159 -20.57 -20.62 -19.38
C SER A 159 -21.15 -19.86 -18.18
N GLY A 160 -20.92 -20.34 -16.96
CA GLY A 160 -21.31 -19.64 -15.74
C GLY A 160 -20.59 -18.29 -15.57
N HIS A 161 -19.30 -18.22 -15.92
CA HIS A 161 -18.52 -16.97 -15.91
C HIS A 161 -18.96 -16.03 -17.04
N LEU A 162 -19.20 -16.53 -18.24
CA LEU A 162 -19.68 -15.74 -19.38
C LEU A 162 -21.07 -15.15 -19.10
N TYR A 163 -22.00 -15.96 -18.56
CA TYR A 163 -23.32 -15.48 -18.17
C TYR A 163 -23.22 -14.40 -17.10
N ARG A 164 -22.45 -14.65 -16.02
CA ARG A 164 -22.28 -13.66 -14.96
C ARG A 164 -21.68 -12.37 -15.50
N MET A 165 -20.58 -12.42 -16.24
CA MET A 165 -19.93 -11.22 -16.81
C MET A 165 -20.85 -10.47 -17.77
N GLY A 166 -21.50 -11.17 -18.70
CA GLY A 166 -22.39 -10.58 -19.70
C GLY A 166 -23.65 -10.00 -19.08
N ALA A 167 -24.42 -10.80 -18.34
CA ALA A 167 -25.71 -10.39 -17.78
C ALA A 167 -25.62 -9.16 -16.89
N THR A 168 -24.52 -9.01 -16.17
CA THR A 168 -24.32 -7.88 -15.25
C THR A 168 -23.64 -6.67 -15.91
N ALA A 169 -23.02 -6.82 -17.09
CA ALA A 169 -22.52 -5.71 -17.89
C ALA A 169 -23.60 -5.12 -18.83
N LEU A 170 -24.60 -5.92 -19.23
CA LEU A 170 -25.65 -5.53 -20.16
C LEU A 170 -26.42 -4.25 -19.74
N PRO A 171 -26.89 -4.08 -18.49
CA PRO A 171 -27.69 -2.91 -18.13
C PRO A 171 -26.91 -1.60 -18.26
N ILE A 172 -25.64 -1.59 -17.83
CA ILE A 172 -24.78 -0.42 -17.90
C ILE A 172 -24.43 -0.13 -19.37
N THR A 173 -24.13 -1.16 -20.17
CA THR A 173 -23.82 -1.02 -21.60
C THR A 173 -25.01 -0.48 -22.37
N ALA A 174 -26.22 -1.00 -22.11
CA ALA A 174 -27.45 -0.53 -22.74
C ALA A 174 -27.77 0.92 -22.36
N LEU A 175 -27.64 1.28 -21.08
CA LEU A 175 -27.88 2.64 -20.60
C LEU A 175 -26.91 3.62 -21.25
N VAL A 176 -25.60 3.36 -21.14
CA VAL A 176 -24.56 4.24 -21.70
C VAL A 176 -24.69 4.34 -23.23
N GLY A 177 -24.89 3.21 -23.91
CA GLY A 177 -25.11 3.18 -25.36
C GLY A 177 -26.35 3.95 -25.79
N PHE A 178 -27.45 3.86 -25.04
CA PHE A 178 -28.66 4.63 -25.31
C PHE A 178 -28.44 6.13 -25.13
N LEU A 179 -27.86 6.57 -24.01
CA LEU A 179 -27.59 7.99 -23.77
C LEU A 179 -26.66 8.57 -24.84
N ILE A 180 -25.57 7.87 -25.15
CA ILE A 180 -24.63 8.32 -26.19
C ILE A 180 -25.31 8.34 -27.56
N GLY A 181 -26.13 7.34 -27.88
CA GLY A 181 -26.90 7.30 -29.12
C GLY A 181 -27.83 8.49 -29.29
N VAL A 182 -28.57 8.87 -28.24
CA VAL A 182 -29.46 10.04 -28.24
C VAL A 182 -28.66 11.34 -28.42
N VAL A 183 -27.55 11.49 -27.69
CA VAL A 183 -26.68 12.67 -27.78
C VAL A 183 -26.09 12.81 -29.19
N LEU A 184 -25.59 11.71 -29.77
CA LEU A 184 -25.04 11.73 -31.13
C LEU A 184 -26.12 12.00 -32.18
N ALA A 185 -27.31 11.42 -32.02
CA ALA A 185 -28.43 11.71 -32.92
C ALA A 185 -28.79 13.19 -32.93
N TYR A 186 -28.83 13.80 -31.75
CA TYR A 186 -29.09 15.23 -31.60
C TYR A 186 -28.00 16.10 -32.24
N LEU A 187 -26.72 15.81 -31.95
CA LEU A 187 -25.58 16.55 -32.50
C LEU A 187 -25.51 16.43 -34.04
N MET A 188 -25.69 15.23 -34.57
CA MET A 188 -25.67 14.99 -36.02
C MET A 188 -26.85 15.66 -36.71
N SER A 189 -28.02 15.70 -36.08
CA SER A 189 -29.17 16.46 -36.59
C SER A 189 -28.82 17.94 -36.72
N LEU A 190 -28.35 18.59 -35.64
CA LEU A 190 -27.98 20.00 -35.69
C LEU A 190 -26.91 20.31 -36.74
N GLN A 191 -25.95 19.42 -36.94
CA GLN A 191 -24.90 19.59 -37.95
C GLN A 191 -25.45 19.45 -39.38
N LEU A 192 -26.21 18.39 -39.66
CA LEU A 192 -26.71 18.09 -41.01
C LEU A 192 -27.86 19.02 -41.45
N ARG A 193 -28.61 19.56 -40.49
CA ARG A 193 -29.61 20.60 -40.74
C ARG A 193 -29.03 21.83 -41.42
N GLN A 194 -27.81 22.23 -41.04
CA GLN A 194 -27.13 23.38 -41.65
C GLN A 194 -26.76 23.14 -43.12
N PHE A 195 -26.61 21.88 -43.51
CA PHE A 195 -26.30 21.47 -44.89
C PHE A 195 -27.53 21.00 -45.68
N GLY A 196 -28.74 21.05 -45.10
CA GLY A 196 -29.97 20.54 -45.72
C GLY A 196 -30.01 19.01 -45.92
N ALA A 197 -29.18 18.26 -45.18
CA ALA A 197 -28.90 16.84 -45.40
C ALA A 197 -29.50 15.94 -44.29
N GLU A 198 -30.69 16.29 -43.77
CA GLU A 198 -31.33 15.60 -42.64
C GLU A 198 -31.62 14.10 -42.92
N SER A 199 -31.87 13.72 -44.17
CA SER A 199 -32.14 12.32 -44.55
C SER A 199 -30.95 11.37 -44.37
N PHE A 200 -29.72 11.90 -44.34
CA PHE A 200 -28.51 11.09 -44.20
C PHE A 200 -28.17 10.77 -42.74
N ILE A 201 -28.85 11.40 -41.77
CA ILE A 201 -28.61 11.21 -40.33
C ILE A 201 -28.64 9.72 -39.96
N VAL A 202 -29.68 9.00 -40.38
CA VAL A 202 -29.88 7.58 -40.03
C VAL A 202 -28.79 6.69 -40.60
N ASN A 203 -28.36 6.94 -41.85
CA ASN A 203 -27.36 6.10 -42.51
C ASN A 203 -25.96 6.34 -41.90
N ILE A 204 -25.60 7.61 -41.68
CA ILE A 204 -24.31 7.96 -41.07
C ILE A 204 -24.24 7.43 -39.64
N LEU A 205 -25.25 7.70 -38.81
CA LEU A 205 -25.29 7.20 -37.43
C LEU A 205 -25.31 5.67 -37.38
N GLY A 206 -26.12 5.02 -38.21
CA GLY A 206 -26.23 3.56 -38.22
C GLY A 206 -24.89 2.88 -38.50
N ILE A 207 -24.17 3.33 -39.53
CA ILE A 207 -22.86 2.76 -39.88
C ILE A 207 -21.82 3.08 -38.80
N SER A 208 -21.72 4.34 -38.36
CA SER A 208 -20.73 4.75 -37.36
C SER A 208 -20.93 4.05 -36.00
N LEU A 209 -22.18 3.91 -35.55
CA LEU A 209 -22.49 3.21 -34.31
C LEU A 209 -22.15 1.72 -34.38
N ILE A 210 -22.51 1.03 -35.47
CA ILE A 210 -22.29 -0.42 -35.56
C ILE A 210 -20.79 -0.74 -35.75
N ARG A 211 -20.07 0.06 -36.54
CA ARG A 211 -18.71 -0.27 -36.97
C ARG A 211 -17.62 0.27 -36.05
N GLU A 212 -17.85 1.41 -35.39
CA GLU A 212 -16.82 2.10 -34.63
C GLU A 212 -17.20 2.21 -33.17
N LEU A 213 -18.28 2.94 -32.88
CA LEU A 213 -18.59 3.36 -31.52
C LEU A 213 -19.13 2.21 -30.67
N GLY A 214 -19.98 1.35 -31.22
CA GLY A 214 -20.57 0.21 -30.52
C GLY A 214 -19.51 -0.76 -30.00
N PRO A 215 -18.62 -1.30 -30.87
CA PRO A 215 -17.52 -2.16 -30.45
C PRO A 215 -16.57 -1.48 -29.47
N MET A 216 -16.23 -0.20 -29.69
CA MET A 216 -15.34 0.56 -28.79
C MET A 216 -15.95 0.72 -27.40
N LEU A 217 -17.20 1.17 -27.31
CA LEU A 217 -17.91 1.35 -26.03
C LEU A 217 -18.09 0.01 -25.32
N ALA A 218 -18.50 -1.04 -26.03
CA ALA A 218 -18.62 -2.37 -25.47
C ALA A 218 -17.28 -2.86 -24.90
N ALA A 219 -16.17 -2.70 -25.64
CA ALA A 219 -14.84 -3.11 -25.19
C ALA A 219 -14.40 -2.35 -23.93
N ILE A 220 -14.51 -1.02 -23.93
CA ILE A 220 -14.11 -0.19 -22.78
C ILE A 220 -14.94 -0.52 -21.55
N LEU A 221 -16.26 -0.64 -21.71
CA LEU A 221 -17.17 -0.83 -20.58
C LEU A 221 -17.07 -2.24 -20.00
N VAL A 222 -16.96 -3.26 -20.86
CA VAL A 222 -16.75 -4.66 -20.42
C VAL A 222 -15.38 -4.80 -19.76
N ALA A 223 -14.32 -4.22 -20.32
CA ALA A 223 -12.99 -4.26 -19.73
C ALA A 223 -12.97 -3.57 -18.36
N GLY A 224 -13.53 -2.37 -18.24
CA GLY A 224 -13.55 -1.63 -16.97
C GLY A 224 -14.33 -2.37 -15.88
N ARG A 225 -15.55 -2.81 -16.19
CA ARG A 225 -16.43 -3.44 -15.21
C ARG A 225 -15.99 -4.86 -14.87
N SER A 226 -15.78 -5.71 -15.88
CA SER A 226 -15.41 -7.11 -15.64
C SER A 226 -13.97 -7.23 -15.17
N GLY A 227 -13.04 -6.41 -15.70
CA GLY A 227 -11.64 -6.41 -15.27
C GLY A 227 -11.48 -5.99 -13.80
N SER A 228 -12.20 -4.95 -13.36
CA SER A 228 -12.20 -4.55 -11.94
C SER A 228 -12.79 -5.63 -11.03
N ALA A 229 -13.90 -6.26 -11.46
CA ALA A 229 -14.53 -7.35 -10.69
C ALA A 229 -13.62 -8.58 -10.57
N ILE A 230 -12.95 -8.98 -11.66
CA ILE A 230 -11.99 -10.10 -11.66
C ILE A 230 -10.79 -9.77 -10.76
N THR A 231 -10.24 -8.56 -10.88
CA THR A 231 -9.09 -8.13 -10.05
C THR A 231 -9.46 -8.11 -8.57
N ALA A 232 -10.65 -7.60 -8.22
CA ALA A 232 -11.15 -7.61 -6.86
C ALA A 232 -11.36 -9.04 -6.34
N GLN A 233 -11.94 -9.93 -7.14
CA GLN A 233 -12.16 -11.32 -6.77
C GLN A 233 -10.85 -12.06 -6.52
N ILE A 234 -9.86 -11.95 -7.41
CA ILE A 234 -8.53 -12.54 -7.23
C ILE A 234 -7.83 -11.92 -6.02
N GLY A 235 -7.99 -10.61 -5.80
CA GLY A 235 -7.47 -9.93 -4.62
C GLY A 235 -8.03 -10.50 -3.30
N VAL A 236 -9.34 -10.76 -3.25
CA VAL A 236 -9.97 -11.42 -2.10
C VAL A 236 -9.41 -12.83 -1.92
N MET A 237 -9.33 -13.64 -2.98
CA MET A 237 -8.78 -15.00 -2.92
C MET A 237 -7.32 -15.04 -2.44
N ARG A 238 -6.55 -13.97 -2.69
CA ARG A 238 -5.18 -13.84 -2.18
C ARG A 238 -5.16 -13.49 -0.69
N VAL A 239 -6.02 -12.58 -0.24
CA VAL A 239 -6.10 -12.16 1.17
C VAL A 239 -6.72 -13.25 2.06
N THR A 240 -7.61 -14.09 1.51
CA THR A 240 -8.19 -15.25 2.20
C THR A 240 -7.34 -16.51 2.10
N GLU A 241 -6.14 -16.43 1.52
CA GLU A 241 -5.19 -17.55 1.33
C GLU A 241 -5.75 -18.73 0.50
N GLU A 242 -6.87 -18.55 -0.21
CA GLU A 242 -7.47 -19.60 -1.06
C GLU A 242 -6.50 -20.06 -2.16
N LEU A 243 -5.73 -19.12 -2.73
CA LEU A 243 -4.73 -19.43 -3.75
C LEU A 243 -3.60 -20.32 -3.19
N ASP A 244 -3.20 -20.12 -1.94
CA ASP A 244 -2.15 -20.91 -1.31
C ASP A 244 -2.67 -22.26 -0.85
N ALA A 245 -3.92 -22.32 -0.36
CA ALA A 245 -4.60 -23.59 -0.08
C ALA A 245 -4.66 -24.49 -1.33
N MET A 246 -4.99 -23.92 -2.50
CA MET A 246 -4.99 -24.67 -3.76
C MET A 246 -3.60 -25.21 -4.14
N ARG A 247 -2.52 -24.47 -3.86
CA ARG A 247 -1.15 -24.94 -4.09
C ARG A 247 -0.81 -26.15 -3.23
N VAL A 248 -1.18 -26.11 -1.95
CA VAL A 248 -0.94 -27.22 -1.00
C VAL A 248 -1.73 -28.47 -1.40
N MET A 249 -2.92 -28.31 -1.97
CA MET A 249 -3.73 -29.41 -2.52
C MET A 249 -3.17 -30.00 -3.83
N GLY A 250 -2.06 -29.48 -4.34
CA GLY A 250 -1.43 -29.95 -5.58
C GLY A 250 -2.19 -29.54 -6.84
N ILE A 251 -3.05 -28.53 -6.76
CA ILE A 251 -3.74 -27.95 -7.92
C ILE A 251 -2.79 -26.89 -8.51
N PRO A 252 -2.18 -27.12 -9.69
CA PRO A 252 -1.27 -26.16 -10.29
C PRO A 252 -2.00 -24.89 -10.73
N HIS A 253 -1.33 -23.74 -10.56
CA HIS A 253 -1.77 -22.45 -11.11
C HIS A 253 -1.18 -22.24 -12.50
N GLY A 254 -1.73 -22.92 -13.51
CA GLY A 254 -1.23 -22.81 -14.90
C GLY A 254 0.11 -23.50 -15.14
#